data_AF-A0A132NDT1-F1
#
_entry.id   AF-A0A132NDT1-F1
#
_cell.length_a   1.000
_cell.length_b   1.000
_cell.length_c   1.000
_cell.angle_alpha   90.00
_cell.angle_beta   90.00
_cell.angle_gamma   90.00
#
_symmetry.space_group_name_H-M   'P 1'
#
loop_
_entity.id
_entity.type
_entity.pdbx_description
1 polymer ?
#
loop_
_entity_poly.entity_id
_entity_poly.type
_entity_poly.pdbx_seq_one_letter_code
_entity_poly.pdbx_strand_id
1 'polypeptide(L)'
;MKARGLVTALLVGDYQGLIGLFDTYGDDLYDYCWTLLSVKEAIGVVLRDTLVIAYHRIGELSDPDLLTAWVYAIARNQCLCRELPAEPIRRL
;
A
#
# COMPACT_ATOMS: atom_id res chain seq x y z
N MET A 1 9.15 -8.20 -10.93
CA MET A 1 8.54 -9.54 -10.67
C MET A 1 7.13 -9.54 -11.28
N LYS A 2 6.61 -10.68 -11.79
CA LYS A 2 5.21 -10.72 -12.30
C LYS A 2 4.22 -10.73 -11.12
N ALA A 3 3.02 -10.15 -11.29
CA ALA A 3 1.99 -10.01 -10.23
C ALA A 3 1.73 -11.32 -9.45
N ARG A 4 1.53 -12.44 -10.14
CA ARG A 4 1.37 -13.77 -9.52
C ARG A 4 2.52 -14.16 -8.59
N GLY A 5 3.77 -13.92 -8.99
CA GLY A 5 4.95 -14.23 -8.18
C GLY A 5 5.02 -13.38 -6.92
N LEU A 6 4.57 -12.14 -7.00
CA LEU A 6 4.47 -11.24 -5.85
C LEU A 6 3.38 -11.69 -4.87
N VAL A 7 2.20 -12.09 -5.37
CA VAL A 7 1.12 -12.65 -4.53
C VAL A 7 1.59 -13.91 -3.79
N THR A 8 2.30 -14.82 -4.47
CA THR A 8 2.85 -16.01 -3.80
C THR A 8 3.84 -15.64 -2.70
N ALA A 9 4.78 -14.72 -2.96
CA ALA A 9 5.74 -14.28 -1.96
C ALA A 9 5.06 -13.64 -0.73
N LEU A 10 4.02 -12.85 -0.96
CA LEU A 10 3.22 -12.22 0.10
C LEU A 10 2.43 -13.27 0.91
N LEU A 11 1.84 -14.28 0.26
CA LEU A 11 1.11 -15.36 0.94
C LEU A 11 2.01 -16.25 1.82
N VAL A 12 3.29 -16.40 1.46
CA VAL A 12 4.28 -17.11 2.29
C VAL A 12 4.57 -16.35 3.58
N GLY A 13 4.23 -15.05 3.65
CA GLY A 13 4.42 -14.24 4.86
C GLY A 13 5.88 -13.89 5.14
N ASP A 14 6.74 -13.94 4.13
CA ASP A 14 8.13 -13.50 4.24
C ASP A 14 8.21 -11.98 4.02
N TYR A 15 9.11 -11.33 4.76
CA TYR A 15 9.43 -9.91 4.60
C TYR A 15 9.90 -9.58 3.17
N GLN A 16 10.44 -10.57 2.45
CA GLN A 16 10.75 -10.47 1.02
C GLN A 16 9.52 -10.12 0.16
N GLY A 17 8.33 -10.60 0.52
CA GLY A 17 7.09 -10.23 -0.17
C GLY A 17 6.75 -8.76 0.01
N LEU A 18 6.96 -8.22 1.22
CA LEU A 18 6.72 -6.80 1.52
C LEU A 18 7.74 -5.89 0.83
N ILE A 19 9.03 -6.25 0.80
CA ILE A 19 10.03 -5.53 0.01
C ILE A 19 9.63 -5.53 -1.47
N GLY A 20 9.31 -6.70 -2.02
CA GLY A 20 8.92 -6.80 -3.42
C GLY A 20 7.68 -5.95 -3.74
N LEU A 21 6.74 -5.83 -2.80
CA LEU A 21 5.57 -4.97 -2.94
C LEU A 21 5.97 -3.49 -2.93
N PHE A 22 6.84 -3.08 -2.01
CA PHE A 22 7.37 -1.71 -1.94
C PHE A 22 8.17 -1.36 -3.21
N ASP A 23 9.09 -2.21 -3.64
CA ASP A 23 9.92 -1.98 -4.83
C ASP A 23 9.07 -1.91 -6.11
N THR A 24 7.94 -2.62 -6.16
CA THR A 24 7.07 -2.65 -7.35
C THR A 24 6.12 -1.46 -7.40
N TYR A 25 5.59 -1.01 -6.27
CA TYR A 25 4.48 -0.05 -6.23
C TYR A 25 4.78 1.23 -5.45
N GLY A 26 5.90 1.32 -4.73
CA GLY A 26 6.19 2.40 -3.79
C GLY A 26 6.12 3.78 -4.41
N ASP A 27 6.90 4.00 -5.47
CA ASP A 27 6.97 5.29 -6.18
C ASP A 27 5.63 5.62 -6.85
N ASP A 28 5.06 4.68 -7.59
CA ASP A 28 3.79 4.88 -8.30
C ASP A 28 2.62 5.18 -7.35
N LEU A 29 2.56 4.50 -6.21
CA LEU A 29 1.55 4.77 -5.18
C LEU A 29 1.81 6.08 -4.46
N TYR A 30 3.07 6.46 -4.25
CA TYR A 30 3.40 7.76 -3.68
C TYR A 30 2.85 8.88 -4.58
N ASP A 31 3.14 8.82 -5.87
CA ASP A 31 2.65 9.79 -6.86
C ASP A 31 1.12 9.78 -6.96
N TYR A 32 0.51 8.59 -6.97
CA TYR A 32 -0.94 8.47 -6.97
C TYR A 32 -1.56 9.11 -5.71
N CYS A 33 -1.06 8.80 -4.52
CA CYS A 33 -1.51 9.38 -3.27
C CYS A 33 -1.28 10.90 -3.25
N TRP A 34 -0.19 11.38 -3.85
CA TRP A 34 0.09 12.81 -4.01
C TRP A 34 -1.01 13.51 -4.80
N THR A 35 -1.61 12.88 -5.81
CA THR A 35 -2.73 13.52 -6.55
C THR A 35 -4.03 13.59 -5.75
N LEU A 36 -4.23 12.70 -4.77
CA LEU A 36 -5.50 12.55 -4.05
C LEU A 36 -5.54 13.28 -2.69
N LEU A 37 -4.42 13.32 -1.96
CA LEU A 37 -4.36 13.87 -0.61
C LEU A 37 -4.22 15.39 -0.61
N SER A 38 -4.96 16.08 0.24
CA SER A 38 -4.81 17.51 0.47
C SER A 38 -3.61 17.84 1.38
N VAL A 39 -3.32 16.99 2.37
CA VAL A 39 -2.21 17.14 3.32
C VAL A 39 -1.05 16.25 2.89
N LYS A 40 0.03 16.84 2.37
CA LYS A 40 1.14 16.08 1.75
C LYS A 40 2.02 15.39 2.77
N GLU A 41 2.09 15.93 3.98
CA GLU A 41 2.83 15.38 5.11
C GLU A 41 2.30 14.00 5.53
N ALA A 42 1.04 13.68 5.22
CA ALA A 42 0.41 12.40 5.53
C ALA A 42 0.69 11.30 4.50
N ILE A 43 1.28 11.62 3.33
CA ILE A 43 1.45 10.64 2.24
C ILE A 43 2.31 9.45 2.66
N GLY A 44 3.40 9.69 3.38
CA GLY A 44 4.26 8.59 3.86
C GLY A 44 3.53 7.64 4.82
N VAL A 45 2.63 8.17 5.64
CA VAL A 45 1.77 7.38 6.53
C VAL A 45 0.77 6.55 5.71
N VAL A 46 0.08 7.19 4.76
CA VAL A 46 -0.89 6.53 3.88
C VAL A 46 -0.25 5.41 3.05
N LEU A 47 0.92 5.67 2.48
CA LEU A 47 1.65 4.68 1.69
C LEU A 47 2.01 3.47 2.55
N ARG A 48 2.60 3.70 3.74
CA ARG A 48 2.95 2.63 4.67
C ARG A 48 1.72 1.81 5.07
N ASP A 49 0.64 2.47 5.46
CA ASP A 49 -0.57 1.78 5.93
C ASP A 49 -1.22 0.98 4.78
N THR A 50 -1.18 1.52 3.55
CA THR A 50 -1.60 0.79 2.33
C THR A 50 -0.82 -0.51 2.16
N LEU A 51 0.51 -0.47 2.27
CA LEU A 51 1.37 -1.64 2.10
C LEU A 51 1.17 -2.67 3.21
N VAL A 52 1.04 -2.21 4.46
CA VAL A 52 0.75 -3.08 5.62
C VAL A 52 -0.60 -3.77 5.46
N ILE A 53 -1.64 -3.03 5.06
CA ILE A 53 -2.97 -3.59 4.82
C ILE A 53 -2.94 -4.58 3.65
N ALA A 54 -2.27 -4.24 2.55
CA ALA A 54 -2.12 -5.11 1.40
C ALA A 54 -1.42 -6.42 1.77
N TYR A 55 -0.35 -6.35 2.57
CA TYR A 55 0.36 -7.52 3.08
C TYR A 55 -0.53 -8.44 3.92
N HIS A 56 -1.27 -7.88 4.89
CA HIS A 56 -2.12 -8.68 5.77
C HIS A 56 -3.37 -9.24 5.08
N ARG A 57 -3.89 -8.54 4.07
CA ARG A 57 -5.14 -8.92 3.38
C ARG A 57 -4.91 -9.62 2.05
N ILE A 58 -3.67 -9.95 1.71
CA ILE A 58 -3.35 -10.58 0.42
C ILE A 58 -4.10 -11.91 0.20
N GLY A 59 -4.45 -12.62 1.27
CA GLY A 59 -5.27 -13.84 1.23
C GLY A 59 -6.72 -13.61 0.79
N GLU A 60 -7.20 -12.36 0.79
CA GLU A 60 -8.53 -12.00 0.28
C GLU A 60 -8.54 -11.78 -1.24
N LEU A 61 -7.36 -11.63 -1.86
CA LEU A 61 -7.25 -11.44 -3.30
C LEU A 61 -7.51 -12.78 -4.03
N SER A 62 -8.70 -12.90 -4.62
CA SER A 62 -9.10 -14.12 -5.34
C SER A 62 -8.40 -14.31 -6.69
N ASP A 63 -8.05 -13.21 -7.36
CA ASP A 63 -7.34 -13.22 -8.64
C ASP A 63 -6.01 -12.45 -8.52
N PRO A 64 -4.86 -13.15 -8.57
CA PRO A 64 -3.55 -12.52 -8.51
C PRO A 64 -3.26 -11.52 -9.63
N ASP A 65 -3.92 -11.63 -10.78
CA ASP A 65 -3.71 -10.71 -11.91
C ASP A 65 -4.36 -9.34 -11.64
N LEU A 66 -5.27 -9.26 -10.66
CA LEU A 66 -5.89 -8.02 -10.19
C LEU A 66 -5.08 -7.32 -9.09
N LEU A 67 -3.89 -7.81 -8.75
CA LEU A 67 -3.07 -7.24 -7.67
C LEU A 67 -2.89 -5.72 -7.82
N THR A 68 -2.58 -5.25 -9.02
CA THR A 68 -2.41 -3.81 -9.28
C THR A 68 -3.69 -3.05 -8.95
N ALA A 69 -4.82 -3.41 -9.55
CA ALA A 69 -6.09 -2.73 -9.29
C ALA A 69 -6.49 -2.77 -7.80
N TRP A 70 -6.24 -3.90 -7.14
CA TRP A 70 -6.55 -4.10 -5.73
C TRP A 70 -5.72 -3.21 -4.80
N VAL A 71 -4.40 -3.12 -5.02
CA VAL A 71 -3.51 -2.27 -4.21
C VAL A 71 -3.88 -0.78 -4.37
N TYR A 72 -4.19 -0.34 -5.60
CA TYR A 72 -4.66 1.03 -5.85
C TYR A 72 -6.01 1.33 -5.19
N ALA A 73 -6.90 0.33 -5.10
CA ALA A 73 -8.17 0.48 -4.38
C ALA A 73 -7.94 0.68 -2.88
N ILE A 74 -7.00 -0.06 -2.27
CA ILE A 74 -6.60 0.15 -0.88
C ILE A 74 -6.02 1.56 -0.69
N ALA A 75 -5.07 1.96 -1.55
CA ALA A 75 -4.45 3.28 -1.49
C ALA A 75 -5.48 4.41 -1.57
N ARG A 76 -6.42 4.30 -2.51
CA ARG A 76 -7.52 5.26 -2.67
C ARG A 76 -8.39 5.32 -1.41
N ASN A 77 -8.73 4.18 -0.83
CA ASN A 77 -9.52 4.14 0.40
C ASN A 77 -8.77 4.81 1.56
N GLN A 78 -7.45 4.58 1.68
CA GLN A 78 -6.63 5.25 2.70
C GLN A 78 -6.54 6.78 2.47
N CYS A 79 -6.35 7.23 1.23
CA CYS A 79 -6.31 8.66 0.89
C CYS A 79 -7.63 9.38 1.19
N LEU A 80 -8.76 8.71 0.96
CA LEU A 80 -10.10 9.29 1.11
C LEU A 80 -10.68 9.07 2.51
N CYS A 81 -10.08 8.20 3.33
CA CYS A 81 -10.52 7.99 4.70
C CYS A 81 -10.23 9.25 5.52
N ARG A 82 -11.27 9.76 6.19
CA ARG A 82 -11.19 11.02 6.97
C ARG A 82 -10.43 10.87 8.29
N GLU A 83 -10.23 9.63 8.73
CA GLU A 83 -9.52 9.24 9.95
C GLU A 83 -8.07 8.85 9.65
N LEU A 84 -7.39 9.58 8.76
CA LEU A 84 -5.93 9.48 8.71
C LEU A 84 -5.43 9.61 10.14
N PRO A 85 -4.69 8.63 10.67
CA PRO A 85 -4.18 8.73 12.02
C PRO A 85 -3.28 9.97 12.02
N ALA A 86 -3.78 11.04 12.62
CA ALA A 86 -2.99 12.19 12.99
C ALA A 86 -2.09 11.73 14.13
N GLU A 87 -1.11 10.87 13.83
CA GLU A 87 0.10 10.83 14.63
C GLU A 87 0.69 12.22 14.48
N PRO A 88 0.64 13.08 15.51
CA PRO A 88 1.34 14.33 15.44
C PRO A 88 2.79 13.91 15.27
N ILE A 89 3.44 14.35 14.18
CA ILE A 89 4.89 14.27 14.05
C ILE A 89 5.42 14.82 15.36
N ARG A 90 5.92 13.92 16.22
CA ARG A 90 6.45 14.28 17.53
C ARG A 90 7.64 15.16 17.19
N ARG A 91 7.42 16.49 17.24
CA ARG A 91 8.47 17.48 17.06
C ARG A 91 9.47 17.21 18.17
N LEU A 92 10.60 16.63 17.81
CA LEU A 92 11.82 16.73 18.59
C LEU A 92 12.37 18.15 18.43
#